data_AF-A0AAV5GFU1-F1
#
_entry.id   AF-A0AAV5GFU1-F1
#
_cell.length_a   1.000
_cell.length_b   1.000
_cell.length_c   1.000
_cell.angle_alpha   90.00
_cell.angle_beta   90.00
_cell.angle_gamma   90.00
#
_symmetry.space_group_name_H-M   'P 1'
#
loop_
_entity.id
_entity.type
_entity.pdbx_description
1 polymer ?
#
loop_
_entity_poly.entity_id
_entity_poly.type
_entity_poly.pdbx_seq_one_letter_code
_entity_poly.pdbx_strand_id
1 'polypeptide(L)'
;MDKQAILDMLPQAPGYLPYWMLFVSSVAVFNSAQNYLTTSLTRKVYARSPASVNPLQARLFGVWTLMSAFVRLYASYHITSKPMYDLALISYVIALGHFGSEAVLYRTCGLKGLAGPLIVSTTSLTWMISQYDFYLSGWNEARITGLWASCRDVLEN
;
A
#
# COMPACT_ATOMS: atom_id res chain seq x y z
N MET A 1 -20.74 14.84 16.33
CA MET A 1 -20.48 13.42 15.99
C MET A 1 -20.06 12.74 17.27
N ASP A 2 -20.76 11.68 17.68
CA ASP A 2 -20.44 10.94 18.91
C ASP A 2 -19.04 10.33 18.78
N LYS A 3 -18.25 10.36 19.86
CA LYS A 3 -16.90 9.77 19.91
C LYS A 3 -16.95 8.30 19.52
N GLN A 4 -18.00 7.59 19.92
CA GLN A 4 -18.14 6.17 19.62
C GLN A 4 -18.26 5.91 18.11
N ALA A 5 -19.05 6.72 17.41
CA ALA A 5 -19.20 6.60 15.96
C ALA A 5 -17.87 6.78 15.21
N ILE A 6 -16.96 7.62 15.71
CA ILE A 6 -15.63 7.80 15.12
C ILE A 6 -14.77 6.54 15.32
N LEU A 7 -14.82 5.96 16.52
CA LEU A 7 -14.04 4.77 16.85
C LEU A 7 -14.49 3.57 16.01
N ASP A 8 -15.79 3.45 15.75
CA ASP A 8 -16.35 2.36 14.94
C ASP A 8 -15.94 2.46 13.46
N MET A 9 -15.60 3.65 12.96
CA MET A 9 -15.09 3.86 11.60
C MET A 9 -13.62 3.48 11.42
N LEU A 10 -12.87 3.27 12.51
CA LEU A 10 -11.45 2.90 12.43
C LEU A 10 -11.28 1.39 12.23
N PRO A 11 -10.13 0.93 11.73
CA PRO A 11 -9.79 -0.49 11.70
C PRO A 11 -9.86 -1.10 13.11
N GLN A 12 -10.56 -2.23 13.21
CA GLN A 12 -10.79 -2.96 14.47
C GLN A 12 -9.81 -4.14 14.68
N ALA A 13 -8.99 -4.45 13.67
CA ALA A 13 -8.01 -5.51 13.75
C ALA A 13 -6.91 -5.18 14.78
N PRO A 14 -6.36 -6.18 15.49
CA PRO A 14 -5.32 -5.95 16.49
C PRO A 14 -4.03 -5.41 15.86
N GLY A 15 -3.25 -4.67 16.63
CA GLY A 15 -1.95 -4.12 16.19
C GLY A 15 -2.04 -2.76 15.48
N TYR A 16 -0.87 -2.16 15.19
CA TYR A 16 -0.79 -0.78 14.69
C TYR A 16 -0.71 -0.66 13.17
N LEU A 17 -0.44 -1.75 12.47
CA LEU A 17 -0.28 -1.77 11.01
C LEU A 17 -1.54 -1.29 10.27
N PRO A 18 -2.77 -1.67 10.65
CA PRO A 18 -3.99 -1.15 10.03
C PRO A 18 -4.10 0.38 10.09
N TYR A 19 -3.80 0.98 11.23
CA TYR A 19 -3.84 2.43 11.40
C TYR A 19 -2.77 3.13 10.56
N TRP A 20 -1.57 2.55 10.49
CA TRP A 20 -0.53 3.04 9.59
C TRP A 20 -0.98 3.01 8.13
N MET A 21 -1.61 1.91 7.70
CA MET A 21 -2.13 1.76 6.34
C MET A 21 -3.25 2.76 6.03
N LEU A 22 -4.15 3.01 6.99
CA LEU A 22 -5.18 4.04 6.86
C LEU A 22 -4.56 5.43 6.70
N PHE A 23 -3.55 5.76 7.49
CA PHE A 23 -2.83 7.02 7.42
C PHE A 23 -2.17 7.24 6.05
N VAL A 24 -1.34 6.29 5.59
CA VAL A 24 -0.62 6.44 4.31
C VAL A 24 -1.58 6.43 3.12
N SER A 25 -2.71 5.73 3.21
CA SER A 25 -3.75 5.75 2.19
C SER A 25 -4.42 7.12 2.12
N SER A 26 -4.71 7.73 3.26
CA SER A 26 -5.28 9.09 3.34
C SER A 26 -4.35 10.13 2.73
N VAL A 27 -3.04 10.05 3.04
CA VAL A 27 -2.01 10.90 2.43
C VAL A 27 -1.93 10.70 0.91
N ALA A 28 -2.03 9.45 0.44
CA ALA A 28 -2.01 9.12 -0.98
C ALA A 28 -3.26 9.61 -1.74
N VAL A 29 -4.45 9.56 -1.13
CA VAL A 29 -5.67 10.17 -1.68
C VAL A 29 -5.48 11.69 -1.82
N PHE A 30 -4.94 12.35 -0.80
CA PHE A 30 -4.64 13.78 -0.87
C PHE A 30 -3.60 14.12 -1.95
N ASN A 31 -2.54 13.30 -2.10
CA ASN A 31 -1.58 13.44 -3.20
C ASN A 31 -2.24 13.28 -4.57
N SER A 32 -3.14 12.29 -4.69
CA SER A 32 -3.89 12.02 -5.92
C SER A 32 -4.74 13.22 -6.30
N ALA A 33 -5.51 13.78 -5.37
CA ALA A 33 -6.29 15.00 -5.60
C ALA A 33 -5.41 16.18 -6.05
N GLN A 34 -4.27 16.39 -5.38
CA GLN A 34 -3.31 17.42 -5.79
C GLN A 34 -2.82 17.24 -7.23
N ASN A 35 -2.54 16.01 -7.68
CA ASN A 35 -2.09 15.75 -9.06
C ASN A 35 -3.13 16.16 -10.14
N TYR A 36 -4.42 16.21 -9.81
CA TYR A 36 -5.46 16.72 -10.71
C TYR A 36 -5.54 18.26 -10.71
N LEU A 37 -5.13 18.91 -9.63
CA LEU A 37 -5.20 20.36 -9.46
C LEU A 37 -3.89 21.07 -9.82
N THR A 38 -2.74 20.43 -9.60
CA THR A 38 -1.42 21.04 -9.77
C THR A 38 -0.34 19.99 -10.06
N THR A 39 0.70 20.41 -10.79
CA THR A 39 1.88 19.59 -11.09
C THR A 39 3.03 19.83 -10.12
N SER A 40 2.89 20.78 -9.18
CA SER A 40 3.99 21.30 -8.36
C SER A 40 4.69 20.21 -7.54
N LEU A 41 3.92 19.35 -6.86
CA LEU A 41 4.48 18.32 -5.98
C LEU A 41 5.15 17.19 -6.80
N THR A 42 4.50 16.77 -7.88
CA THR A 42 5.02 15.76 -8.83
C THR A 42 6.32 16.22 -9.49
N ARG A 43 6.42 17.51 -9.83
CA ARG A 43 7.66 18.11 -10.36
C ARG A 43 8.81 18.07 -9.35
N LYS A 44 8.53 18.16 -8.05
CA LYS A 44 9.57 18.00 -7.02
C LYS A 44 10.07 16.57 -6.93
N VAL A 45 9.19 15.58 -7.14
CA VAL A 45 9.57 14.15 -7.22
C VAL A 45 10.49 13.94 -8.42
N TYR A 46 10.04 14.33 -9.63
CA TYR A 46 10.80 14.19 -10.88
C TYR A 46 11.64 15.43 -11.21
N ALA A 47 12.32 16.00 -10.21
CA ALA A 47 13.02 17.28 -10.33
C ALA A 47 14.20 17.27 -11.31
N ARG A 48 14.70 16.10 -11.74
CA ARG A 48 15.77 15.98 -12.75
C ARG A 48 15.23 15.92 -14.18
N SER A 49 13.91 15.80 -14.37
CA SER A 49 13.24 15.90 -15.68
C SER A 49 11.90 16.63 -15.57
N PRO A 50 11.88 17.91 -15.12
CA PRO A 50 10.64 18.62 -14.83
C PRO A 50 9.79 18.90 -16.09
N ALA A 51 10.43 18.95 -17.27
CA ALA A 51 9.76 19.12 -18.55
C ALA A 51 8.85 17.92 -18.91
N SER A 52 9.15 16.73 -18.39
CA SER A 52 8.36 15.51 -18.60
C SER A 52 7.10 15.46 -17.72
N VAL A 53 7.02 16.32 -16.69
CA VAL A 53 5.87 16.42 -15.78
C VAL A 53 4.88 17.46 -16.29
N ASN A 54 4.12 17.04 -17.30
CA ASN A 54 2.98 17.78 -17.84
C ASN A 54 1.67 17.39 -17.12
N PRO A 55 0.57 18.15 -17.30
CA PRO A 55 -0.70 17.85 -16.63
C PRO A 55 -1.28 16.46 -16.92
N LEU A 56 -1.05 15.89 -18.12
CA LEU A 56 -1.49 14.54 -18.45
C LEU A 56 -0.72 13.50 -17.62
N GLN A 57 0.62 13.61 -17.57
CA GLN A 57 1.48 12.74 -16.78
C GLN A 57 1.12 12.84 -15.29
N ALA A 58 0.89 14.04 -14.76
CA ALA A 58 0.47 14.23 -13.37
C ALA A 58 -0.85 13.51 -13.07
N ARG A 59 -1.88 13.63 -13.92
CA ARG A 59 -3.15 12.89 -13.74
C ARG A 59 -2.97 11.38 -13.80
N LEU A 60 -2.11 10.86 -14.70
CA LEU A 60 -1.78 9.43 -14.75
C LEU A 60 -1.07 8.95 -13.48
N PHE A 61 -0.12 9.73 -12.97
CA PHE A 61 0.52 9.46 -11.68
C PHE A 61 -0.50 9.52 -10.52
N GLY A 62 -1.44 10.48 -10.58
CA GLY A 62 -2.54 10.63 -9.63
C GLY A 62 -3.47 9.43 -9.59
N VAL A 63 -3.96 8.94 -10.74
CA VAL A 63 -4.87 7.78 -10.76
C VAL A 63 -4.19 6.49 -10.32
N TRP A 64 -2.92 6.31 -10.66
CA TRP A 64 -2.13 5.16 -10.19
C TRP A 64 -1.89 5.20 -8.67
N THR A 65 -1.60 6.39 -8.13
CA THR A 65 -1.47 6.62 -6.69
C THR A 65 -2.79 6.38 -5.97
N LEU A 66 -3.91 6.81 -6.57
CA LEU A 66 -5.26 6.62 -6.03
C LEU A 66 -5.63 5.14 -5.96
N MET A 67 -5.34 4.39 -7.03
CA MET A 67 -5.55 2.94 -7.06
C MET A 67 -4.78 2.25 -5.93
N SER A 68 -3.49 2.58 -5.77
CA SER A 68 -2.67 2.05 -4.68
C SER A 68 -3.20 2.44 -3.31
N ALA A 69 -3.74 3.66 -3.16
CA ALA A 69 -4.35 4.14 -1.93
C ALA A 69 -5.59 3.32 -1.56
N PHE A 70 -6.46 3.01 -2.51
CA PHE A 70 -7.64 2.18 -2.23
C PHE A 70 -7.27 0.74 -1.88
N VAL A 71 -6.30 0.13 -2.57
CA VAL A 71 -5.81 -1.21 -2.19
C VAL A 71 -5.34 -1.23 -0.73
N ARG A 72 -4.55 -0.23 -0.31
CA ARG A 72 -4.05 -0.13 1.06
C ARG A 72 -5.14 0.23 2.06
N LEU A 73 -6.11 1.05 1.66
CA LEU A 73 -7.27 1.39 2.49
C LEU A 73 -8.10 0.13 2.77
N TYR A 74 -8.48 -0.62 1.74
CA TYR A 74 -9.23 -1.87 1.93
C TYR A 74 -8.46 -2.89 2.73
N ALA A 75 -7.15 -3.02 2.50
CA ALA A 75 -6.30 -3.90 3.30
C ALA A 75 -6.20 -3.46 4.76
N SER A 76 -6.34 -2.16 5.08
CA SER A 76 -6.38 -1.71 6.48
C SER A 76 -7.59 -2.27 7.24
N TYR A 77 -8.76 -2.37 6.58
CA TYR A 77 -9.96 -2.96 7.18
C TYR A 77 -10.01 -4.48 7.09
N HIS A 78 -9.21 -5.09 6.21
CA HIS A 78 -9.18 -6.52 5.96
C HIS A 78 -7.76 -7.11 6.09
N ILE A 79 -7.01 -6.66 7.08
CA ILE A 79 -5.58 -7.00 7.22
C ILE A 79 -5.32 -8.50 7.46
N THR A 80 -6.31 -9.22 8.00
CA THR A 80 -6.22 -10.68 8.21
C THR A 80 -6.56 -11.49 6.96
N SER A 81 -7.05 -10.85 5.90
CA SER A 81 -7.32 -11.47 4.62
C SER A 81 -6.05 -11.56 3.80
N LYS A 82 -5.53 -12.77 3.60
CA LYS A 82 -4.29 -12.99 2.82
C LYS A 82 -4.30 -12.32 1.44
N PRO A 83 -5.37 -12.42 0.62
CA PRO A 83 -5.40 -11.71 -0.66
C PRO A 83 -5.23 -10.20 -0.53
N MET A 84 -5.87 -9.57 0.47
CA MET A 84 -5.76 -8.13 0.69
C MET A 84 -4.37 -7.75 1.21
N TYR A 85 -3.81 -8.56 2.11
CA TYR A 85 -2.48 -8.37 2.65
C TYR A 85 -1.41 -8.43 1.55
N ASP A 86 -1.45 -9.48 0.72
CA ASP A 86 -0.51 -9.68 -0.38
C ASP A 86 -0.65 -8.57 -1.43
N LEU A 87 -1.88 -8.16 -1.78
CA LEU A 87 -2.10 -7.04 -2.71
C LEU A 87 -1.52 -5.72 -2.19
N ALA A 88 -1.70 -5.43 -0.91
CA ALA A 88 -1.11 -4.25 -0.29
C ALA A 88 0.43 -4.34 -0.28
N LEU A 89 1.00 -5.49 0.05
CA LEU A 89 2.44 -5.72 0.01
C LEU A 89 3.00 -5.50 -1.40
N ILE A 90 2.37 -6.09 -2.43
CA ILE A 90 2.74 -5.91 -3.83
C ILE A 90 2.65 -4.43 -4.23
N SER A 91 1.64 -3.69 -3.76
CA SER A 91 1.53 -2.26 -4.05
C SER A 91 2.73 -1.45 -3.55
N TYR A 92 3.36 -1.86 -2.44
CA TYR A 92 4.58 -1.23 -1.94
C TYR A 92 5.82 -1.68 -2.71
N VAL A 93 5.88 -2.95 -3.13
CA VAL A 93 6.94 -3.46 -4.00
C VAL A 93 6.96 -2.73 -5.34
N ILE A 94 5.80 -2.54 -5.99
CA ILE A 94 5.72 -1.80 -7.26
C ILE A 94 6.15 -0.34 -7.05
N ALA A 95 5.72 0.30 -5.96
CA ALA A 95 6.14 1.67 -5.65
C ALA A 95 7.66 1.78 -5.47
N LEU A 96 8.26 0.88 -4.69
CA LEU A 96 9.70 0.86 -4.47
C LEU A 96 10.47 0.56 -5.75
N GLY A 97 9.99 -0.38 -6.57
CA GLY A 97 10.57 -0.71 -7.88
C GLY A 97 10.52 0.46 -8.85
N HIS A 98 9.35 1.12 -8.97
CA HIS A 98 9.17 2.32 -9.79
C HIS A 98 10.13 3.43 -9.36
N PHE A 99 10.04 3.88 -8.11
CA PHE A 99 10.87 4.97 -7.60
C PHE A 99 12.36 4.65 -7.55
N GLY A 100 12.72 3.39 -7.29
CA GLY A 100 14.10 2.91 -7.37
C GLY A 100 14.64 2.95 -8.79
N SER A 101 13.86 2.49 -9.78
CA SER A 101 14.26 2.56 -11.19
C SER A 101 14.41 4.00 -11.69
N GLU A 102 13.49 4.90 -11.29
CA GLU A 102 13.56 6.33 -11.62
C GLU A 102 14.77 7.03 -10.96
N ALA A 103 15.22 6.55 -9.80
CA ALA A 103 16.39 7.08 -9.11
C ALA A 103 17.72 6.59 -9.72
N VAL A 104 17.83 5.29 -10.03
CA VAL A 104 19.08 4.63 -10.40
C VAL A 104 19.27 4.55 -11.91
N LEU A 105 18.24 4.10 -12.64
CA LEU A 105 18.31 3.80 -14.07
C LEU A 105 17.95 5.04 -14.90
N TYR A 106 16.73 5.56 -14.72
CA TYR A 106 16.23 6.68 -15.54
C TYR A 106 16.70 8.06 -15.05
N ARG A 107 17.14 8.15 -13.79
CA ARG A 107 17.71 9.34 -13.15
C ARG A 107 16.83 10.60 -13.25
N THR A 108 15.52 10.43 -13.27
CA THR A 108 14.50 11.47 -13.37
C THR A 108 14.12 12.06 -12.01
N CYS A 109 14.29 11.28 -10.94
CA CYS A 109 13.91 11.67 -9.58
C CYS A 109 14.96 12.55 -8.87
N GLY A 110 14.50 13.57 -8.16
CA GLY A 110 15.32 14.33 -7.21
C GLY A 110 15.25 13.72 -5.81
N LEU A 111 16.40 13.55 -5.15
CA LEU A 111 16.49 12.90 -3.82
C LEU A 111 15.57 13.53 -2.76
N LYS A 112 15.41 14.86 -2.78
CA LYS A 112 14.55 15.58 -1.84
C LYS A 112 13.05 15.28 -2.02
N GLY A 113 12.58 15.19 -3.26
CA GLY A 113 11.18 14.86 -3.55
C GLY A 113 10.88 13.37 -3.42
N LEU A 114 11.90 12.53 -3.62
CA LEU A 114 11.82 11.08 -3.55
C LEU A 114 11.78 10.53 -2.11
N ALA A 115 12.30 11.29 -1.14
CA ALA A 115 12.44 10.83 0.25
C ALA A 115 11.10 10.35 0.86
N GLY A 116 10.00 11.09 0.65
CA GLY A 116 8.68 10.71 1.16
C GLY A 116 8.21 9.34 0.65
N PRO A 117 8.06 9.15 -0.67
CA PRO A 117 7.68 7.85 -1.24
C PRO A 117 8.61 6.69 -0.86
N LEU A 118 9.93 6.92 -0.80
CA LEU A 118 10.87 5.88 -0.38
C LEU A 118 10.66 5.48 1.07
N ILE A 119 10.65 6.43 2.01
CA ILE A 119 10.46 6.14 3.44
C ILE A 119 9.14 5.42 3.66
N VAL A 120 8.04 5.89 3.06
CA VAL A 120 6.73 5.27 3.21
C VAL A 120 6.72 3.85 2.67
N SER A 121 7.26 3.62 1.46
CA SER A 121 7.27 2.28 0.84
C SER A 121 8.19 1.31 1.58
N THR A 122 9.40 1.71 1.97
CA THR A 122 10.34 0.85 2.70
C THR A 122 9.84 0.51 4.10
N THR A 123 9.34 1.49 4.84
CA THR A 123 8.82 1.26 6.19
C THR A 123 7.58 0.37 6.15
N SER A 124 6.65 0.65 5.24
CA SER A 124 5.44 -0.18 5.12
C SER A 124 5.78 -1.61 4.71
N LEU A 125 6.66 -1.79 3.71
CA LEU A 125 7.05 -3.12 3.24
C LEU A 125 7.74 -3.92 4.35
N THR A 126 8.71 -3.31 5.04
CA THR A 126 9.42 -3.96 6.16
C THR A 126 8.47 -4.33 7.28
N TRP A 127 7.56 -3.43 7.65
CA TRP A 127 6.60 -3.68 8.72
C TRP A 127 5.63 -4.81 8.34
N MET A 128 5.09 -4.80 7.11
CA MET A 128 4.22 -5.87 6.63
C MET A 128 4.95 -7.22 6.64
N ILE A 129 6.18 -7.29 6.12
CA ILE A 129 6.96 -8.54 6.16
C ILE A 129 7.18 -9.02 7.60
N SER A 130 7.51 -8.11 8.53
CA SER A 130 7.75 -8.45 9.94
C SER A 130 6.51 -8.90 10.71
N GLN A 131 5.30 -8.64 10.20
CA GLN A 131 4.03 -8.97 10.87
C GLN A 131 3.21 -9.97 10.06
N TYR A 132 3.80 -10.58 9.03
CA TYR A 132 3.10 -11.47 8.11
C TYR A 132 2.40 -12.62 8.84
N ASP A 133 3.15 -13.36 9.66
CA ASP A 133 2.61 -14.49 10.41
C ASP A 133 1.62 -14.06 11.49
N PHE A 134 1.81 -12.89 12.09
CA PHE A 134 0.90 -12.35 13.10
C PHE A 134 -0.51 -12.15 12.51
N TYR A 135 -0.61 -11.49 11.35
CA TYR A 135 -1.90 -11.20 10.73
C TYR A 135 -2.49 -12.39 9.96
N LEU A 136 -1.68 -13.33 9.48
CA LEU A 136 -2.12 -14.44 8.62
C LEU A 136 -2.07 -15.83 9.30
N SER A 137 -1.80 -15.90 10.60
CA SER A 137 -1.81 -17.12 11.41
C SER A 137 -3.09 -17.95 11.21
N GLY A 138 -4.26 -17.33 11.39
CA GLY A 138 -5.55 -18.01 11.21
C GLY A 138 -5.81 -18.49 9.78
N TRP A 139 -5.27 -17.81 8.76
CA TRP A 139 -5.35 -18.29 7.37
C TRP A 139 -4.48 -19.52 7.14
N ASN A 140 -3.26 -19.53 7.72
CA ASN A 140 -2.37 -20.69 7.64
C ASN A 140 -3.00 -21.91 8.30
N GLU A 141 -3.62 -21.75 9.47
CA GLU A 141 -4.34 -22.80 10.18
C GLU A 141 -5.51 -23.34 9.35
N ALA A 142 -6.37 -22.47 8.83
CA ALA A 142 -7.52 -22.86 8.00
C ALA A 142 -7.11 -23.61 6.73
N ARG A 143 -5.98 -23.22 6.10
CA ARG A 143 -5.43 -23.95 4.95
C ARG A 143 -4.95 -25.34 5.34
N ILE A 144 -4.24 -25.46 6.46
CA ILE A 144 -3.71 -26.75 6.94
C ILE A 144 -4.87 -27.69 7.29
N THR A 145 -5.87 -27.22 8.04
CA THR A 145 -7.04 -28.04 8.40
C THR A 145 -7.84 -28.48 7.18
N GLY A 146 -8.03 -27.60 6.19
CA GLY A 146 -8.67 -27.96 4.92
C GLY A 146 -7.89 -29.04 4.14
N LEU A 147 -6.56 -28.96 4.12
CA LEU A 147 -5.71 -29.99 3.52
C LEU A 147 -5.83 -31.34 4.24
N TRP A 148 -5.88 -31.34 5.58
CA TRP A 148 -6.07 -32.57 6.37
C TRP A 148 -7.47 -33.18 6.17
N ALA A 149 -8.51 -32.35 6.09
CA ALA A 149 -9.86 -32.82 5.79
C ALA A 149 -9.91 -33.51 4.42
N SER A 150 -9.35 -32.87 3.39
CA SER A 150 -9.26 -33.47 2.06
C SER A 150 -8.42 -34.75 2.02
N CYS A 151 -7.33 -34.85 2.80
CA CYS A 151 -6.54 -36.07 2.89
C CYS A 151 -7.28 -37.20 3.61
N ARG A 152 -8.02 -36.88 4.67
CA ARG A 152 -8.86 -37.84 5.40
C ARG A 152 -9.92 -38.44 4.48
N ASP A 153 -10.62 -37.61 3.71
CA ASP A 153 -11.66 -38.07 2.77
C ASP A 153 -11.09 -39.02 1.71
N VAL A 154 -9.83 -38.84 1.29
CA VAL A 154 -9.14 -39.75 0.35
C VAL A 154 -8.75 -41.08 1.00
N LEU A 155 -8.40 -41.08 2.29
CA LEU A 155 -8.01 -42.31 3.01
C LEU A 155 -9.21 -43.14 3.47
N GLU A 156 -10.37 -42.51 3.61
CA GLU A 156 -11.62 -43.15 4.06
C GLU A 156 -12.51 -43.68 2.90
N ASN A 157 -12.10 -43.47 1.64
CA ASN A 157 -12.75 -44.00 0.42
C ASN A 157 -11.89 -45.06 -0.29
#